data_AF-A0A9Q4KYB1-F1
#
_entry.id   AF-A0A9Q4KYB1-F1
#
_cell.length_a   1.000
_cell.length_b   1.000
_cell.length_c   1.000
_cell.angle_alpha   90.00
_cell.angle_beta   90.00
_cell.angle_gamma   90.00
#
_symmetry.space_group_name_H-M   'P 1'
#
loop_
_entity.id
_entity.type
_entity.pdbx_description
1 polymer ?
#
loop_
_entity_poly.entity_id
_entity_poly.type
_entity_poly.pdbx_seq_one_letter_code
_entity_poly.pdbx_strand_id
1 'polypeptide(L)'
;MKYKTCVSIAEQNPAKTKKVLKIALSKSDFVEVRLDFLKIEQIPETLEMIKKDLGRVVCTLRPKNEGGKFAGNEKERIAIIKLIAEYNPFMLDVEFNTLKKNLPLAEYLKSTKTKLLVSWHDFKKTPSSAELEKRISQMSKFSSNVKIVSTAKSTDDSTRMLELYSKKGKNNLISFAMGDHGRISRILCLYLGSPYTYVSLGKAIAPGQFSVDEVKKIVNLKK
;
A
#
# COMPACT_ATOMS: atom_id res chain seq x y z
N MET A 1 -15.67 13.44 10.78
CA MET A 1 -15.15 12.09 10.48
C MET A 1 -13.63 12.12 10.69
N LYS A 2 -13.04 11.16 11.42
CA LYS A 2 -11.58 11.11 11.61
C LYS A 2 -10.95 10.34 10.45
N TYR A 3 -10.28 11.05 9.54
CA TYR A 3 -9.55 10.41 8.45
C TYR A 3 -8.29 9.72 8.96
N LYS A 4 -7.98 8.55 8.40
CA LYS A 4 -6.84 7.73 8.81
C LYS A 4 -5.68 7.86 7.82
N THR A 5 -4.46 7.74 8.32
CA THR A 5 -3.25 7.75 7.51
C THR A 5 -2.46 6.45 7.63
N CYS A 6 -1.69 6.14 6.59
CA CYS A 6 -0.68 5.09 6.58
C CYS A 6 0.67 5.71 6.21
N VAL A 7 1.62 5.71 7.15
CA VAL A 7 2.97 6.19 6.91
C VAL A 7 3.78 5.09 6.23
N SER A 8 4.37 5.33 5.08
CA SER A 8 5.36 4.39 4.51
C SER A 8 6.74 4.62 5.13
N ILE A 9 7.45 3.54 5.48
CA ILE A 9 8.85 3.55 5.90
C ILE A 9 9.66 2.57 5.05
N ALA A 10 10.89 2.94 4.69
CA ALA A 10 11.75 2.21 3.76
C ALA A 10 13.20 2.19 4.25
N GLU A 11 13.39 1.68 5.47
CA GLU A 11 14.70 1.58 6.10
C GLU A 11 15.47 0.34 5.62
N GLN A 12 16.81 0.44 5.66
CA GLN A 12 17.71 -0.57 5.11
C GLN A 12 18.36 -1.46 6.17
N ASN A 13 17.94 -1.37 7.43
CA ASN A 13 18.38 -2.29 8.48
C ASN A 13 17.31 -2.50 9.57
N PRO A 14 17.27 -3.67 10.22
CA PRO A 14 16.24 -4.04 11.20
C PRO A 14 16.09 -3.06 12.37
N ALA A 15 17.21 -2.67 12.99
CA ALA A 15 17.21 -1.78 14.16
C ALA A 15 16.60 -0.40 13.84
N LYS A 16 16.96 0.17 12.69
CA LYS A 16 16.41 1.44 12.22
C LYS A 16 14.95 1.30 11.82
N THR A 17 14.55 0.21 11.16
CA THR A 17 13.13 -0.10 10.88
C THR A 17 12.31 -0.05 12.16
N LYS A 18 12.75 -0.75 13.22
CA LYS A 18 12.05 -0.75 14.52
C LYS A 18 11.97 0.65 15.14
N LYS A 19 13.07 1.42 15.12
CA LYS A 19 13.10 2.78 15.67
C LYS A 19 12.13 3.71 14.93
N VAL A 20 12.17 3.70 13.59
CA VAL A 20 11.34 4.56 12.75
C VAL A 20 9.87 4.12 12.79
N LEU A 21 9.59 2.82 12.88
CA LEU A 21 8.24 2.28 13.07
C LEU A 21 7.56 2.87 14.32
N LYS A 22 8.27 2.93 15.46
CA LYS A 22 7.72 3.53 16.69
C LYS A 22 7.34 5.00 16.51
N ILE A 23 8.18 5.77 15.82
CA ILE A 23 7.91 7.18 15.50
C ILE A 23 6.72 7.31 14.52
N ALA A 24 6.64 6.42 13.53
CA ALA A 24 5.54 6.39 12.58
C ALA A 24 4.19 6.08 13.26
N LEU A 25 4.16 5.09 14.15
CA LEU A 25 2.96 4.66 14.88
C LEU A 25 2.44 5.69 15.89
N SER A 26 3.30 6.58 16.40
CA SER A 26 2.86 7.70 17.24
C SER A 26 2.21 8.83 16.44
N LYS A 27 2.50 8.92 15.13
CA LYS A 27 1.97 9.97 14.25
C LYS A 27 0.83 9.52 13.34
N SER A 28 0.70 8.24 13.03
CA SER A 28 -0.20 7.70 12.00
C SER A 28 -0.95 6.47 12.48
N ASP A 29 -2.18 6.25 11.99
CA ASP A 29 -3.00 5.10 12.38
C ASP A 29 -2.34 3.77 12.00
N PHE A 30 -1.81 3.71 10.77
CA PHE A 30 -1.09 2.56 10.22
C PHE A 30 0.31 2.94 9.75
N VAL A 31 1.16 1.93 9.57
CA VAL A 31 2.49 2.06 8.97
C VAL A 31 2.69 0.98 7.92
N GLU A 32 3.11 1.36 6.72
CA GLU A 32 3.60 0.43 5.72
C GLU A 32 5.11 0.24 5.91
N VAL A 33 5.53 -1.00 6.13
CA VAL A 33 6.95 -1.36 6.18
C VAL A 33 7.35 -1.95 4.83
N ARG A 34 8.18 -1.21 4.09
CA ARG A 34 8.75 -1.62 2.79
C ARG A 34 9.93 -2.56 3.01
N LEU A 35 9.61 -3.84 3.20
CA LEU A 35 10.60 -4.90 3.44
C LEU A 35 11.53 -5.12 2.23
N ASP A 36 11.12 -4.68 1.04
CA ASP A 36 11.93 -4.76 -0.18
C ASP A 36 13.18 -3.84 -0.18
N PHE A 37 13.33 -2.96 0.81
CA PHE A 37 14.54 -2.15 1.02
C PHE A 37 15.58 -2.83 1.92
N LEU A 38 15.22 -3.92 2.59
CA LEU A 38 16.12 -4.71 3.42
C LEU A 38 16.82 -5.77 2.57
N LYS A 39 17.94 -6.28 3.06
CA LYS A 39 18.50 -7.53 2.53
C LYS A 39 17.58 -8.69 2.89
N ILE A 40 17.54 -9.72 2.06
CA ILE A 40 16.60 -10.86 2.20
C ILE A 40 16.77 -11.54 3.55
N GLU A 41 18.02 -11.76 3.95
CA GLU A 41 18.41 -12.40 5.20
C GLU A 41 18.01 -11.59 6.45
N GLN A 42 17.74 -10.28 6.31
CA GLN A 42 17.33 -9.39 7.41
C GLN A 42 15.81 -9.32 7.61
N ILE A 43 15.02 -9.84 6.67
CA ILE A 43 13.55 -9.76 6.75
C ILE A 43 13.01 -10.58 7.95
N PRO A 44 13.44 -11.83 8.20
CA PRO A 44 12.95 -12.60 9.36
C PRO A 44 13.28 -11.90 10.70
N GLU A 45 14.51 -11.41 10.85
CA GLU A 45 14.92 -10.65 12.05
C GLU A 45 14.06 -9.39 12.23
N THR A 46 13.81 -8.66 11.14
CA THR A 46 12.96 -7.46 11.19
C THR A 46 11.54 -7.78 11.63
N LEU A 47 10.95 -8.85 11.09
CA LEU A 47 9.60 -9.29 11.45
C LEU A 47 9.50 -9.64 12.94
N GLU A 48 10.47 -10.38 13.47
CA GLU A 48 10.50 -10.71 14.91
C GLU A 48 10.70 -9.46 15.77
N MET A 49 11.58 -8.54 15.35
CA MET A 49 11.83 -7.28 16.05
C MET A 49 10.59 -6.38 16.20
N ILE A 50 9.67 -6.41 15.23
CA ILE A 50 8.47 -5.57 15.17
C ILE A 50 7.16 -6.34 15.45
N LYS A 51 7.25 -7.62 15.81
CA LYS A 51 6.10 -8.53 15.94
C LYS A 51 4.95 -8.01 16.79
N LYS A 52 5.26 -7.30 17.88
CA LYS A 52 4.27 -6.70 18.80
C LYS A 52 3.48 -5.56 18.16
N ASP A 53 4.04 -4.90 17.15
CA ASP A 53 3.47 -3.75 16.47
C ASP A 53 2.71 -4.14 15.18
N LEU A 54 2.82 -5.40 14.73
CA LEU A 54 2.32 -5.87 13.44
C LEU A 54 0.81 -5.69 13.25
N GLY A 55 0.02 -5.64 14.34
CA GLY A 55 -1.42 -5.37 14.29
C GLY A 55 -1.81 -3.99 13.73
N ARG A 56 -0.84 -3.11 13.46
CA ARG A 56 -1.01 -1.81 12.77
C ARG A 56 -0.11 -1.66 11.54
N VAL A 57 0.54 -2.73 11.10
CA VAL A 57 1.53 -2.70 10.03
C VAL A 57 0.98 -3.31 8.74
N VAL A 58 1.12 -2.58 7.64
CA VAL A 58 1.02 -3.14 6.28
C VAL A 58 2.41 -3.62 5.88
N CYS A 59 2.62 -4.93 5.80
CA CYS A 59 3.87 -5.47 5.29
C CYS A 59 3.83 -5.48 3.76
N THR A 60 4.84 -4.90 3.13
CA THR A 60 4.92 -4.83 1.66
C THR A 60 6.30 -5.31 1.20
N LEU A 61 6.33 -6.33 0.34
CA LEU A 61 7.54 -6.85 -0.31
C LEU A 61 7.45 -6.62 -1.82
N ARG A 62 7.63 -5.35 -2.22
CA ARG A 62 7.38 -4.88 -3.59
C ARG A 62 8.46 -5.39 -4.58
N PRO A 63 8.10 -6.01 -5.72
CA PRO A 63 9.04 -6.36 -6.78
C PRO A 63 9.49 -5.13 -7.58
N LYS A 64 10.63 -5.25 -8.26
CA LYS A 64 11.24 -4.17 -9.07
C LYS A 64 10.32 -3.65 -10.18
N ASN A 65 9.55 -4.53 -10.82
CA ASN A 65 8.64 -4.18 -11.92
C ASN A 65 7.43 -3.32 -11.49
N GLU A 66 7.13 -3.24 -10.18
CA GLU A 66 6.12 -2.33 -9.62
C GLU A 66 6.73 -1.30 -8.66
N GLY A 67 7.99 -0.89 -8.93
CA GLY A 67 8.66 0.22 -8.23
C GLY A 67 9.30 -0.16 -6.89
N GLY A 68 9.52 -1.46 -6.65
CA GLY A 68 10.20 -1.98 -5.47
C GLY A 68 11.71 -2.14 -5.63
N LYS A 69 12.36 -2.58 -4.55
CA LYS A 69 13.80 -2.82 -4.49
C LYS A 69 14.19 -4.26 -4.17
N PHE A 70 13.22 -5.18 -4.15
CA PHE A 70 13.48 -6.58 -3.80
C PHE A 70 14.56 -7.17 -4.73
N ALA A 71 15.66 -7.65 -4.13
CA ALA A 71 16.86 -8.03 -4.87
C ALA A 71 16.82 -9.46 -5.43
N GLY A 72 16.04 -10.35 -4.82
CA GLY A 72 15.96 -11.77 -5.18
C GLY A 72 15.02 -12.07 -6.36
N ASN A 73 14.87 -13.36 -6.64
CA ASN A 73 13.95 -13.86 -7.67
C ASN A 73 12.53 -14.07 -7.12
N GLU A 74 11.57 -14.32 -8.02
CA GLU A 74 10.16 -14.43 -7.62
C GLU A 74 9.89 -15.65 -6.71
N LYS A 75 10.61 -16.76 -6.87
CA LYS A 75 10.47 -17.94 -6.01
C LYS A 75 10.87 -17.62 -4.56
N GLU A 76 11.98 -16.92 -4.38
CA GLU A 76 12.43 -16.42 -3.07
C GLU A 76 11.42 -15.42 -2.50
N ARG A 77 10.94 -14.49 -3.32
CA ARG A 77 9.94 -13.51 -2.89
C ARG A 77 8.67 -14.18 -2.39
N ILE A 78 8.18 -15.19 -3.11
CA ILE A 78 7.01 -15.98 -2.72
C ILE A 78 7.23 -16.68 -1.37
N ALA A 79 8.40 -17.28 -1.15
CA ALA A 79 8.71 -17.91 0.13
C ALA A 79 8.66 -16.89 1.29
N ILE A 80 9.20 -15.69 1.08
CA ILE A 80 9.18 -14.63 2.09
C ILE A 80 7.75 -14.08 2.29
N ILE A 81 6.94 -13.95 1.24
CA ILE A 81 5.52 -13.56 1.36
C ILE A 81 4.77 -14.56 2.24
N LYS A 82 5.00 -15.86 2.06
CA LYS A 82 4.42 -16.90 2.92
C LYS A 82 4.86 -16.75 4.37
N LEU A 83 6.16 -16.55 4.61
CA LEU A 83 6.70 -16.26 5.94
C LEU A 83 6.02 -15.03 6.57
N ILE A 84 5.91 -13.92 5.85
CA ILE A 84 5.25 -12.70 6.36
C ILE A 84 3.79 -13.00 6.75
N ALA A 85 3.09 -13.83 5.98
CA ALA A 85 1.71 -14.22 6.28
C ALA A 85 1.59 -15.02 7.59
N GLU A 86 2.61 -15.77 8.01
CA GLU A 86 2.62 -16.48 9.30
C GLU A 86 2.70 -15.53 10.50
N TYR A 87 3.28 -14.34 10.31
CA TYR A 87 3.36 -13.30 11.34
C TYR A 87 2.05 -12.49 11.49
N ASN A 88 1.06 -12.71 10.62
CA ASN A 88 -0.28 -12.11 10.67
C ASN A 88 -0.30 -10.58 10.91
N PRO A 89 0.30 -9.78 10.01
CA PRO A 89 0.23 -8.33 10.08
C PRO A 89 -1.20 -7.80 9.90
N PHE A 90 -1.42 -6.52 10.20
CA PHE A 90 -2.69 -5.84 9.92
C PHE A 90 -3.15 -6.09 8.49
N MET A 91 -2.22 -5.94 7.53
CA MET A 91 -2.39 -6.37 6.15
C MET A 91 -1.06 -6.80 5.52
N LEU A 92 -1.13 -7.72 4.57
CA LEU A 92 -0.05 -8.07 3.66
C LEU A 92 -0.37 -7.53 2.26
N ASP A 93 0.43 -6.59 1.76
CA ASP A 93 0.32 -6.05 0.40
C ASP A 93 0.96 -7.06 -0.59
N VAL A 94 0.15 -7.57 -1.51
CA VAL A 94 0.59 -8.47 -2.60
C VAL A 94 0.05 -7.96 -3.93
N GLU A 95 0.92 -7.89 -4.92
CA GLU A 95 0.55 -7.38 -6.24
C GLU A 95 -0.43 -8.33 -6.94
N PHE A 96 -1.46 -7.76 -7.56
CA PHE A 96 -2.47 -8.50 -8.32
C PHE A 96 -1.85 -9.40 -9.39
N ASN A 97 -0.81 -8.92 -10.07
CA ASN A 97 -0.14 -9.68 -11.12
C ASN A 97 0.55 -10.94 -10.56
N THR A 98 1.05 -10.89 -9.33
CA THR A 98 1.65 -12.04 -8.64
C THR A 98 0.60 -13.08 -8.29
N LEU A 99 -0.51 -12.66 -7.67
CA LEU A 99 -1.61 -13.57 -7.33
C LEU A 99 -2.25 -14.19 -8.56
N LYS A 100 -2.45 -13.40 -9.62
CA LYS A 100 -3.02 -13.89 -10.88
C LYS A 100 -2.14 -14.94 -11.57
N LYS A 101 -0.81 -14.78 -11.49
CA LYS A 101 0.15 -15.72 -12.10
C LYS A 101 0.42 -16.95 -11.23
N ASN A 102 0.10 -16.88 -9.94
CA ASN A 102 0.37 -17.95 -8.97
C ASN A 102 -0.87 -18.22 -8.10
N LEU A 103 -1.81 -18.98 -8.66
CA LEU A 103 -3.03 -19.39 -7.95
C LEU A 103 -2.73 -20.20 -6.67
N PRO A 104 -1.74 -21.12 -6.63
CA PRO A 104 -1.38 -21.81 -5.38
C PRO A 104 -0.96 -20.87 -4.25
N LEU A 105 -0.27 -19.76 -4.56
CA LEU A 105 0.03 -18.73 -3.56
C LEU A 105 -1.25 -18.04 -3.08
N ALA A 106 -2.15 -17.68 -3.99
CA ALA A 106 -3.41 -17.03 -3.63
C ALA A 106 -4.27 -17.92 -2.70
N GLU A 107 -4.34 -19.22 -3.01
CA GLU A 107 -5.04 -20.22 -2.18
C GLU A 107 -4.40 -20.37 -0.81
N TYR A 108 -3.07 -20.49 -0.75
CA TYR A 108 -2.33 -20.54 0.50
C TYR A 108 -2.60 -19.29 1.36
N LEU A 109 -2.49 -18.09 0.78
CA LEU A 109 -2.71 -16.86 1.54
C LEU A 109 -4.15 -16.75 2.04
N LYS A 110 -5.13 -17.22 1.27
CA LYS A 110 -6.54 -17.27 1.65
C LYS A 110 -6.80 -18.26 2.80
N SER A 111 -6.00 -19.32 2.94
CA SER A 111 -6.12 -20.27 4.06
C SER A 111 -5.45 -19.76 5.36
N THR A 112 -4.63 -18.71 5.27
CA THR A 112 -4.08 -18.02 6.46
C THR A 112 -5.10 -17.07 7.11
N LYS A 113 -4.81 -16.61 8.33
CA LYS A 113 -5.59 -15.56 9.01
C LYS A 113 -5.27 -14.14 8.51
N THR A 114 -4.25 -14.01 7.65
CA THR A 114 -3.71 -12.71 7.23
C THR A 114 -4.61 -12.02 6.22
N LYS A 115 -4.96 -10.77 6.50
CA LYS A 115 -5.73 -9.93 5.57
C LYS A 115 -4.83 -9.49 4.42
N LEU A 116 -5.28 -9.71 3.19
CA LEU A 116 -4.56 -9.27 2.01
C LEU A 116 -5.00 -7.88 1.57
N LEU A 117 -4.03 -7.04 1.23
CA LEU A 117 -4.22 -5.86 0.40
C LEU A 117 -3.76 -6.19 -1.02
N VAL A 118 -4.70 -6.35 -1.94
CA VAL A 118 -4.36 -6.67 -3.33
C VAL A 118 -4.07 -5.37 -4.06
N SER A 119 -2.85 -5.22 -4.55
CA SER A 119 -2.37 -3.93 -5.05
C SER A 119 -1.99 -3.97 -6.54
N TRP A 120 -2.10 -2.84 -7.21
CA TRP A 120 -1.64 -2.68 -8.59
C TRP A 120 -1.20 -1.25 -8.85
N HIS A 121 -0.10 -1.11 -9.61
CA HIS A 121 0.53 0.18 -9.86
C HIS A 121 0.82 0.39 -11.35
N ASP A 122 0.60 1.61 -11.83
CA ASP A 122 1.08 2.08 -13.13
C ASP A 122 1.91 3.35 -12.96
N PHE A 123 3.22 3.21 -13.18
CA PHE A 123 4.19 4.30 -13.04
C PHE A 123 4.32 5.15 -14.29
N LYS A 124 3.57 4.85 -15.36
CA LYS A 124 3.68 5.51 -16.67
C LYS A 124 2.45 6.33 -17.04
N LYS A 125 1.24 5.83 -16.73
CA LYS A 125 -0.01 6.48 -17.13
C LYS A 125 -1.18 6.11 -16.23
N THR A 126 -2.31 6.77 -16.45
CA THR A 126 -3.62 6.36 -15.94
C THR A 126 -4.39 5.66 -17.07
N PRO A 127 -4.77 4.37 -16.92
CA PRO A 127 -5.60 3.65 -17.89
C PRO A 127 -6.98 4.30 -18.10
N SER A 128 -7.75 3.76 -19.05
CA SER A 128 -9.15 4.14 -19.26
C SER A 128 -10.04 3.71 -18.07
N SER A 129 -11.20 4.35 -17.91
CA SER A 129 -12.15 4.02 -16.83
C SER A 129 -12.60 2.56 -16.91
N ALA A 130 -12.87 2.05 -18.11
CA ALA A 130 -13.24 0.65 -18.33
C ALA A 130 -12.14 -0.33 -17.90
N GLU A 131 -10.87 -0.02 -18.17
CA GLU A 131 -9.75 -0.85 -17.71
C GLU A 131 -9.61 -0.82 -16.19
N LEU A 132 -9.78 0.35 -15.56
CA LEU A 132 -9.70 0.50 -14.11
C LEU A 132 -10.86 -0.21 -13.39
N GLU A 133 -12.09 -0.12 -13.90
CA GLU A 133 -13.23 -0.85 -13.37
C GLU A 133 -13.05 -2.36 -13.49
N LYS A 134 -12.56 -2.82 -14.65
CA LYS A 134 -12.20 -4.23 -14.86
C LYS A 134 -11.13 -4.69 -13.88
N ARG A 135 -10.13 -3.85 -13.58
CA ARG A 135 -9.11 -4.13 -12.56
C ARG A 135 -9.72 -4.33 -11.19
N ILE A 136 -10.60 -3.42 -10.74
CA ILE A 136 -11.30 -3.57 -9.46
C ILE A 136 -12.02 -4.91 -9.40
N SER A 137 -12.83 -5.22 -10.41
CA SER A 137 -13.59 -6.49 -10.48
C SER A 137 -12.67 -7.72 -10.39
N GLN A 138 -11.54 -7.71 -11.10
CA GLN A 138 -10.58 -8.82 -11.06
C GLN A 138 -9.84 -8.93 -9.73
N MET A 139 -9.42 -7.81 -9.14
CA MET A 139 -8.71 -7.77 -7.86
C MET A 139 -9.61 -8.19 -6.70
N SER A 140 -10.89 -7.84 -6.78
CA SER A 140 -11.93 -8.18 -5.78
C SER A 140 -12.13 -9.69 -5.60
N LYS A 141 -11.74 -10.50 -6.59
CA LYS A 141 -11.78 -11.97 -6.50
C LYS A 141 -10.77 -12.53 -5.49
N PHE A 142 -9.71 -11.77 -5.19
CA PHE A 142 -8.64 -12.17 -4.27
C PHE A 142 -8.81 -11.57 -2.87
N SER A 143 -9.32 -10.35 -2.76
CA SER A 143 -9.58 -9.68 -1.49
C SER A 143 -10.55 -8.52 -1.68
N SER A 144 -11.37 -8.22 -0.65
CA SER A 144 -12.18 -7.00 -0.62
C SER A 144 -11.35 -5.74 -0.35
N ASN A 145 -10.06 -5.87 0.01
CA ASN A 145 -9.16 -4.74 0.14
C ASN A 145 -8.31 -4.60 -1.11
N VAL A 146 -8.51 -3.50 -1.82
CA VAL A 146 -7.96 -3.28 -3.17
C VAL A 146 -7.23 -1.94 -3.19
N LYS A 147 -6.01 -1.91 -3.76
CA LYS A 147 -5.20 -0.71 -3.93
C LYS A 147 -4.83 -0.50 -5.39
N ILE A 148 -5.28 0.59 -6.00
CA ILE A 148 -5.00 0.91 -7.42
C ILE A 148 -4.40 2.30 -7.48
N VAL A 149 -3.15 2.39 -7.93
CA VAL A 149 -2.41 3.65 -7.99
C VAL A 149 -1.78 3.81 -9.38
N SER A 150 -2.14 4.87 -10.09
CA SER A 150 -1.60 5.19 -11.41
C SER A 150 -0.71 6.43 -11.36
N THR A 151 -0.22 6.89 -12.52
CA THR A 151 0.49 8.17 -12.65
C THR A 151 -0.35 9.12 -13.49
N ALA A 152 -0.70 10.28 -12.92
CA ALA A 152 -1.48 11.30 -13.62
C ALA A 152 -0.57 12.17 -14.48
N LYS A 153 -0.96 12.34 -15.75
CA LYS A 153 -0.38 13.33 -16.68
C LYS A 153 -1.23 14.59 -16.82
N SER A 154 -2.43 14.58 -16.25
CA SER A 154 -3.36 15.70 -16.21
C SER A 154 -4.25 15.61 -14.96
N THR A 155 -5.02 16.66 -14.69
CA THR A 155 -6.06 16.64 -13.66
C THR A 155 -7.16 15.62 -13.98
N ASP A 156 -7.48 15.40 -15.26
CA ASP A 156 -8.51 14.44 -15.69
C ASP A 156 -8.14 13.00 -15.34
N ASP A 157 -6.85 12.65 -15.43
CA ASP A 157 -6.36 11.36 -14.95
C ASP A 157 -6.60 11.18 -13.44
N SER A 158 -6.45 12.25 -12.67
CA SER A 158 -6.70 12.24 -11.23
C SER A 158 -8.18 12.09 -10.92
N THR A 159 -9.04 12.81 -11.65
CA THR A 159 -10.50 12.67 -11.58
C THR A 159 -10.92 11.24 -11.89
N ARG A 160 -10.39 10.65 -12.97
CA ARG A 160 -10.68 9.25 -13.36
C ARG A 160 -10.34 8.25 -12.26
N MET A 161 -9.23 8.45 -11.55
CA MET A 161 -8.89 7.62 -10.40
C MET A 161 -9.85 7.80 -9.21
N LEU A 162 -10.35 9.02 -8.99
CA LEU A 162 -11.32 9.31 -7.94
C LEU A 162 -12.74 8.80 -8.28
N GLU A 163 -13.12 8.74 -9.56
CA GLU A 163 -14.39 8.18 -10.00
C GLU A 163 -14.56 6.71 -9.60
N LEU A 164 -13.45 5.96 -9.43
CA LEU A 164 -13.46 4.57 -8.97
C LEU A 164 -14.15 4.36 -7.62
N TYR A 165 -14.21 5.39 -6.77
CA TYR A 165 -14.94 5.31 -5.51
C TYR A 165 -16.46 5.14 -5.69
N SER A 166 -17.02 5.62 -6.81
CA SER A 166 -18.42 5.35 -7.17
C SER A 166 -18.65 3.91 -7.66
N LYS A 167 -17.58 3.22 -8.09
CA LYS A 167 -17.60 1.88 -8.67
C LYS A 167 -17.05 0.80 -7.74
N LYS A 168 -16.58 1.16 -6.54
CA LYS A 168 -15.89 0.25 -5.63
C LYS A 168 -16.76 -0.87 -5.05
N GLY A 169 -18.08 -0.74 -5.12
CA GLY A 169 -19.02 -1.69 -4.51
C GLY A 169 -18.75 -1.85 -3.00
N LYS A 170 -18.58 -3.10 -2.55
CA LYS A 170 -18.28 -3.44 -1.14
C LYS A 170 -16.78 -3.39 -0.79
N ASN A 171 -15.93 -3.00 -1.74
CA ASN A 171 -14.49 -3.03 -1.51
C ASN A 171 -14.01 -1.88 -0.61
N ASN A 172 -13.04 -2.19 0.23
CA ASN A 172 -12.17 -1.22 0.88
C ASN A 172 -11.12 -0.77 -0.15
N LEU A 173 -11.52 0.16 -1.02
CA LEU A 173 -10.68 0.68 -2.10
C LEU A 173 -9.74 1.78 -1.58
N ILE A 174 -8.45 1.65 -1.90
CA ILE A 174 -7.45 2.71 -1.80
C ILE A 174 -7.01 3.06 -3.21
N SER A 175 -7.44 4.22 -3.69
CA SER A 175 -7.13 4.69 -5.04
C SER A 175 -6.84 6.19 -5.07
N PHE A 176 -5.76 6.54 -5.77
CA PHE A 176 -5.29 7.90 -6.04
C PHE A 176 -4.24 7.83 -7.14
N ALA A 177 -3.85 8.98 -7.69
CA ALA A 177 -2.78 9.09 -8.68
C ALA A 177 -1.47 9.64 -8.08
N MET A 178 -0.35 9.21 -8.65
CA MET A 178 0.99 9.77 -8.45
C MET A 178 1.24 10.97 -9.38
N GLY A 179 2.34 11.68 -9.15
CA GLY A 179 2.71 12.87 -9.91
C GLY A 179 2.04 14.14 -9.38
N ASP A 180 2.47 15.28 -9.90
CA ASP A 180 2.03 16.59 -9.39
C ASP A 180 0.53 16.81 -9.60
N HIS A 181 0.01 16.42 -10.78
CA HIS A 181 -1.43 16.44 -11.05
C HIS A 181 -2.21 15.50 -10.13
N GLY A 182 -1.60 14.38 -9.72
CA GLY A 182 -2.20 13.37 -8.84
C GLY A 182 -2.19 13.75 -7.36
N ARG A 183 -1.37 14.72 -6.94
CA ARG A 183 -1.12 15.02 -5.53
C ARG A 183 -2.41 15.22 -4.74
N ILE A 184 -3.33 16.06 -5.22
CA ILE A 184 -4.59 16.37 -4.52
C ILE A 184 -5.51 15.14 -4.37
N SER A 185 -5.44 14.18 -5.30
CA SER A 185 -6.26 12.95 -5.24
C SER A 185 -5.96 12.11 -4.00
N ARG A 186 -4.75 12.21 -3.43
CA ARG A 186 -4.37 11.54 -2.17
C ARG A 186 -5.14 12.05 -0.96
N ILE A 187 -5.67 13.27 -1.03
CA ILE A 187 -6.52 13.86 0.02
C ILE A 187 -7.99 13.59 -0.30
N LEU A 188 -8.42 13.90 -1.52
CA LEU A 188 -9.82 13.77 -1.92
C LEU A 188 -10.33 12.34 -1.83
N CYS A 189 -9.46 11.34 -2.01
CA CYS A 189 -9.83 9.94 -1.86
C CYS A 189 -10.41 9.62 -0.47
N LEU A 190 -9.95 10.30 0.59
CA LEU A 190 -10.47 10.13 1.95
C LEU A 190 -11.94 10.60 2.04
N TYR A 191 -12.28 11.70 1.38
CA TYR A 191 -13.64 12.24 1.33
C TYR A 191 -14.59 11.35 0.52
N LEU A 192 -14.05 10.59 -0.44
CA LEU A 192 -14.79 9.64 -1.27
C LEU A 192 -14.85 8.21 -0.68
N GLY A 193 -14.33 8.04 0.54
CA GLY A 193 -14.46 6.80 1.29
C GLY A 193 -13.30 5.81 1.13
N SER A 194 -12.09 6.30 0.85
CA SER A 194 -10.86 5.54 1.08
C SER A 194 -10.69 5.25 2.58
N PRO A 195 -10.32 4.03 3.00
CA PRO A 195 -10.16 3.70 4.42
C PRO A 195 -8.99 4.44 5.08
N TYR A 196 -7.96 4.78 4.30
CA TYR A 196 -6.82 5.62 4.68
C TYR A 196 -6.10 6.13 3.43
N THR A 197 -5.16 7.06 3.60
CA THR A 197 -4.25 7.50 2.52
C THR A 197 -2.80 7.33 2.94
N TYR A 198 -1.91 7.21 1.94
CA TYR A 198 -0.48 7.01 2.16
C TYR A 198 0.25 8.35 2.29
N VAL A 199 1.03 8.49 3.36
CA VAL A 199 1.76 9.72 3.73
C VAL A 199 3.20 9.42 4.12
N SER A 200 4.03 10.45 4.24
CA SER A 200 5.42 10.33 4.68
C SER A 200 5.62 10.84 6.12
N LEU A 201 6.75 10.46 6.75
CA LEU A 201 7.20 11.08 8.01
C LEU A 201 7.87 12.46 7.83
N GLY A 202 7.94 12.96 6.59
CA GLY A 202 8.67 14.16 6.22
C GLY A 202 9.21 14.01 4.79
N LYS A 203 10.20 13.13 4.59
CA LYS A 203 10.72 12.81 3.26
C LYS A 203 9.79 11.82 2.54
N ALA A 204 9.27 12.23 1.38
CA ALA A 204 8.43 11.39 0.54
C ALA A 204 9.16 10.14 0.03
N ILE A 205 8.46 9.00 0.01
CA ILE A 205 8.95 7.74 -0.57
C ILE A 205 8.46 7.58 -2.01
N ALA A 206 7.32 8.19 -2.35
CA ALA A 206 6.76 8.22 -3.70
C ALA A 206 6.45 9.67 -4.14
N PRO A 207 6.51 9.98 -5.45
CA PRO A 207 6.18 11.31 -5.97
C PRO A 207 4.78 11.80 -5.55
N GLY A 208 4.69 13.07 -5.16
CA GLY A 208 3.44 13.72 -4.73
C GLY A 208 2.92 13.30 -3.36
N GLN A 209 3.69 12.56 -2.55
CA GLN A 209 3.25 12.13 -1.21
C GLN A 209 3.36 13.28 -0.19
N PHE A 210 2.24 13.62 0.44
CA PHE A 210 2.22 14.55 1.57
C PHE A 210 2.85 13.91 2.82
N SER A 211 3.47 14.74 3.65
CA SER A 211 3.79 14.37 5.02
C SER A 211 2.53 14.20 5.87
N VAL A 212 2.63 13.38 6.91
CA VAL A 212 1.54 13.16 7.88
C VAL A 212 1.10 14.48 8.52
N ASP A 213 2.04 15.40 8.76
CA ASP A 213 1.77 16.69 9.40
C ASP A 213 1.05 17.66 8.43
N GLU A 214 1.38 17.65 7.13
CA GLU A 214 0.62 18.37 6.10
C GLU A 214 -0.81 17.84 5.98
N VAL A 215 -1.00 16.52 5.88
CA VAL A 215 -2.35 15.92 5.79
C VAL A 215 -3.17 16.28 7.00
N LYS A 216 -2.61 16.18 8.22
CA LYS A 216 -3.30 16.58 9.45
C LYS A 216 -3.74 18.04 9.42
N LYS A 217 -2.91 18.96 8.92
CA LYS A 217 -3.30 20.36 8.76
C LYS A 217 -4.47 20.49 7.78
N ILE A 218 -4.37 19.89 6.59
CA ILE A 218 -5.39 19.97 5.53
C ILE A 218 -6.73 19.41 5.99
N VAL A 219 -6.75 18.25 6.64
CA VAL A 219 -8.00 17.60 7.06
C VAL A 219 -8.59 18.17 8.34
N ASN A 220 -7.77 18.84 9.17
CA ASN A 220 -8.21 19.55 10.36
C ASN A 220 -8.44 21.04 10.11
N LEU A 221 -8.48 21.49 8.85
CA LEU A 221 -9.06 22.79 8.50
C LEU A 221 -10.55 22.75 8.86
N LYS A 222 -10.83 22.96 10.15
CA LYS A 222 -12.15 23.26 10.66
C LYS A 222 -12.58 24.56 9.98
N LYS A 223 -13.81 24.59 9.47
CA LYS A 223 -14.55 25.85 9.37
C LYS A 223 -14.71 26.42 10.77
#